data_AF-A0A3C0NS40-F1
#
_entry.id   AF-A0A3C0NS40-F1
#
_cell.length_a   1.000
_cell.length_b   1.000
_cell.length_c   1.000
_cell.angle_alpha   90.00
_cell.angle_beta   90.00
_cell.angle_gamma   90.00
#
_symmetry.space_group_name_H-M   'P 1'
#
loop_
_entity.id
_entity.type
_entity.pdbx_description
1 polymer ?
#
loop_
_entity_poly.entity_id
_entity_poly.type
_entity_poly.pdbx_seq_one_letter_code
_entity_poly.pdbx_strand_id
1 'polypeptide(L)'
;YVRLFNQKSATPVFAICDMSGSMNFGAKTRKIRLAADIVESIAQSANRNADPFGFVGFDELVREDWISTASFKPQRAIELMERLKEHHPQMVSGQGIADVWRYLPRERSLVFMISDFHMPIPQLEASLANLLKHHIVPVVLWDADEYKNLPEFGIAALTDPETGEKRTLFLRKNYRDKIIDAFETRRLAIIKLFMQFDMPPFFVEGEFDADMLTEYFHQFVAA
;
A
#
# COMPACT_ATOMS: atom_id res chain seq x y z
N TYR A 1 -25.20 -32.85 25.24
CA TYR A 1 -24.23 -32.42 24.21
C TYR A 1 -24.40 -30.93 23.97
N VAL A 2 -23.54 -30.10 24.56
CA VAL A 2 -23.54 -28.66 24.33
C VAL A 2 -22.59 -28.39 23.16
N ARG A 3 -23.14 -28.00 22.00
CA ARG A 3 -22.34 -27.46 20.89
C ARG A 3 -21.93 -26.04 21.29
N LEU A 4 -20.70 -25.88 21.77
CA LEU A 4 -20.04 -24.57 21.85
C LEU A 4 -19.79 -24.08 20.43
N PHE A 5 -20.76 -23.34 19.87
CA PHE A 5 -20.51 -22.48 18.73
C PHE A 5 -19.61 -21.35 19.22
N ASN A 6 -18.31 -21.50 19.02
CA ASN A 6 -17.37 -20.41 19.19
C ASN A 6 -17.66 -19.40 18.06
N GLN A 7 -18.57 -18.47 18.31
CA GLN A 7 -18.86 -17.38 17.39
C GLN A 7 -17.56 -16.60 17.22
N LYS A 8 -16.89 -16.76 16.06
CA LYS A 8 -15.80 -15.85 15.69
C LYS A 8 -16.42 -14.45 15.67
N SER A 9 -15.96 -13.57 16.56
CA SER A 9 -16.33 -12.16 16.48
C SER A 9 -15.82 -11.64 15.13
N ALA A 10 -16.66 -10.92 14.40
CA ALA A 10 -16.25 -10.25 13.18
C ALA A 10 -15.07 -9.32 13.50
N THR A 11 -14.01 -9.40 12.71
CA THR A 11 -12.82 -8.55 12.86
C THR A 11 -12.85 -7.51 11.75
N PRO A 12 -12.98 -6.20 12.07
CA PRO A 12 -13.00 -5.19 11.03
C PRO A 12 -11.74 -5.24 10.17
N VAL A 13 -11.95 -5.16 8.86
CA VAL A 13 -10.89 -5.13 7.86
C VAL A 13 -10.84 -3.72 7.27
N PHE A 14 -9.66 -3.13 7.22
CA PHE A 14 -9.44 -1.84 6.58
C PHE A 14 -8.40 -1.96 5.48
N ALA A 15 -8.60 -1.23 4.39
CA ALA A 15 -7.52 -0.89 3.49
C ALA A 15 -7.19 0.60 3.61
N ILE A 16 -5.93 0.90 3.86
CA ILE A 16 -5.38 2.24 3.78
C ILE A 16 -4.60 2.30 2.47
N CYS A 17 -4.89 3.27 1.63
CA CYS A 17 -4.26 3.40 0.32
C CYS A 17 -3.58 4.75 0.18
N ASP A 18 -2.30 4.69 -0.17
CA ASP A 18 -1.54 5.84 -0.64
C ASP A 18 -2.05 6.28 -2.02
N MET A 19 -2.22 7.58 -2.17
CA MET A 19 -2.69 8.26 -3.39
C MET A 19 -1.74 9.40 -3.78
N SER A 20 -0.51 9.39 -3.26
CA SER A 20 0.56 10.32 -3.63
C SER A 20 0.99 10.16 -5.09
N GLY A 21 1.78 11.13 -5.57
CA GLY A 21 2.18 11.17 -6.97
C GLY A 21 2.99 9.96 -7.41
N SER A 22 3.73 9.31 -6.51
CA SER A 22 4.50 8.10 -6.81
C SER A 22 3.61 6.93 -7.22
N MET A 23 2.37 6.90 -6.75
CA MET A 23 1.37 5.89 -7.09
C MET A 23 0.86 6.01 -8.53
N ASN A 24 1.18 7.09 -9.24
CA ASN A 24 0.90 7.23 -10.67
C ASN A 24 1.96 6.53 -11.57
N PHE A 25 3.03 6.00 -10.98
CA PHE A 25 4.09 5.29 -11.71
C PHE A 25 3.60 3.94 -12.28
N GLY A 26 4.20 3.51 -13.39
CA GLY A 26 3.97 2.21 -14.04
C GLY A 26 3.70 2.37 -15.54
N ALA A 27 4.47 1.68 -16.38
CA ALA A 27 4.38 1.82 -17.84
C ALA A 27 3.17 1.09 -18.44
N LYS A 28 2.89 -0.12 -17.94
CA LYS A 28 1.74 -0.94 -18.38
C LYS A 28 0.50 -0.69 -17.54
N THR A 29 0.67 -0.63 -16.23
CA THR A 29 -0.42 -0.44 -15.27
C THR A 29 0.11 0.42 -14.14
N ARG A 30 -0.65 1.47 -13.79
CA ARG A 30 -0.27 2.40 -12.74
C ARG A 30 -0.44 1.73 -11.38
N LYS A 31 0.45 2.00 -10.42
CA LYS A 31 0.35 1.45 -9.05
C LYS A 31 -1.00 1.73 -8.40
N ILE A 32 -1.59 2.90 -8.63
CA ILE A 32 -2.92 3.25 -8.10
C ILE A 32 -4.05 2.32 -8.60
N ARG A 33 -3.92 1.81 -9.83
CA ARG A 33 -4.89 0.85 -10.38
C ARG A 33 -4.68 -0.54 -9.77
N LEU A 34 -3.42 -0.96 -9.63
CA LEU A 34 -3.06 -2.19 -8.93
C LEU A 34 -3.53 -2.16 -7.46
N ALA A 35 -3.36 -1.02 -6.79
CA ALA A 35 -3.88 -0.79 -5.45
C ALA A 35 -5.41 -0.99 -5.40
N ALA A 36 -6.15 -0.42 -6.35
CA ALA A 36 -7.60 -0.58 -6.42
C ALA A 36 -8.03 -2.05 -6.59
N ASP A 37 -7.33 -2.82 -7.43
CA ASP A 37 -7.60 -4.25 -7.63
C ASP A 37 -7.33 -5.06 -6.35
N ILE A 38 -6.24 -4.75 -5.64
CA ILE A 38 -5.90 -5.37 -4.35
C ILE A 38 -6.98 -5.05 -3.30
N VAL A 39 -7.36 -3.78 -3.18
CA VAL A 39 -8.39 -3.35 -2.23
C VAL A 39 -9.73 -4.01 -2.53
N GLU A 40 -10.11 -4.10 -3.79
CA GLU A 40 -11.33 -4.80 -4.21
C GLU A 40 -11.30 -6.27 -3.79
N SER A 41 -10.19 -6.98 -4.04
CA SER A 41 -10.01 -8.37 -3.62
C SER A 41 -10.13 -8.53 -2.10
N ILE A 42 -9.52 -7.64 -1.32
CA ILE A 42 -9.63 -7.62 0.15
C ILE A 42 -11.07 -7.39 0.59
N ALA A 43 -11.76 -6.40 0.01
CA ALA A 43 -13.14 -6.05 0.35
C ALA A 43 -14.10 -7.23 0.05
N GLN A 44 -13.92 -7.90 -1.08
CA GLN A 44 -14.68 -9.10 -1.42
C GLN A 44 -14.41 -10.25 -0.43
N SER A 45 -13.14 -10.43 -0.02
CA SER A 45 -12.75 -11.45 0.96
C SER A 45 -13.37 -11.19 2.34
N ALA A 46 -13.28 -9.95 2.84
CA ALA A 46 -13.91 -9.54 4.09
C ALA A 46 -15.43 -9.79 4.07
N ASN A 47 -16.09 -9.40 2.98
CA ASN A 47 -17.53 -9.63 2.82
C ASN A 47 -17.89 -11.13 2.81
N ARG A 48 -17.08 -11.99 2.17
CA ARG A 48 -17.27 -13.46 2.20
C ARG A 48 -17.12 -14.04 3.62
N ASN A 49 -16.24 -13.47 4.42
CA ASN A 49 -16.02 -13.88 5.82
C ASN A 49 -17.00 -13.22 6.81
N ALA A 50 -17.94 -12.41 6.32
CA ALA A 50 -18.85 -11.61 7.13
C ALA A 50 -18.11 -10.66 8.10
N ASP A 51 -16.98 -10.10 7.65
CA ASP A 51 -16.24 -9.06 8.35
C ASP A 51 -16.57 -7.68 7.76
N PRO A 52 -16.75 -6.63 8.60
CA PRO A 52 -17.03 -5.30 8.09
C PRO A 52 -15.76 -4.72 7.45
N PHE A 53 -15.92 -4.09 6.28
CA PHE A 53 -14.82 -3.53 5.51
C PHE A 53 -14.86 -1.99 5.47
N GLY A 54 -13.72 -1.35 5.67
CA GLY A 54 -13.52 0.11 5.56
C GLY A 54 -12.35 0.48 4.66
N PHE A 55 -12.32 1.73 4.21
CA PHE A 55 -11.30 2.26 3.32
C PHE A 55 -10.89 3.68 3.72
N VAL A 56 -9.60 3.98 3.66
CA VAL A 56 -9.04 5.32 3.88
C VAL A 56 -7.98 5.61 2.80
N GLY A 57 -8.26 6.58 1.94
CA GLY A 57 -7.28 7.15 1.00
C GLY A 57 -6.53 8.33 1.61
N PHE A 58 -5.23 8.45 1.33
CA PHE A 58 -4.42 9.59 1.76
C PHE A 58 -3.39 9.98 0.69
N ASP A 59 -3.03 11.26 0.67
CA ASP A 59 -1.91 11.81 -0.08
C ASP A 59 -1.06 12.68 0.87
N GLU A 60 -0.94 14.00 0.64
CA GLU A 60 -0.33 14.92 1.60
C GLU A 60 -1.17 15.02 2.88
N LEU A 61 -2.47 14.71 2.76
CA LEU A 61 -3.43 14.66 3.86
C LEU A 61 -4.37 13.46 3.71
N VAL A 62 -5.10 13.12 4.77
CA VAL A 62 -6.16 12.12 4.67
C VAL A 62 -7.33 12.70 3.88
N ARG A 63 -7.77 12.01 2.84
CA ARG A 63 -8.72 12.52 1.87
C ARG A 63 -10.16 12.14 2.23
N GLU A 64 -10.96 13.11 2.71
CA GLU A 64 -12.34 12.86 3.15
C GLU A 64 -13.24 12.27 2.05
N ASP A 65 -12.99 12.62 0.78
CA ASP A 65 -13.70 12.09 -0.39
C ASP A 65 -13.39 10.61 -0.70
N TRP A 66 -12.39 10.05 -0.02
CA TRP A 66 -11.87 8.70 -0.12
C TRP A 66 -11.95 7.93 1.21
N ILE A 67 -12.93 8.26 2.05
CA ILE A 67 -13.22 7.51 3.28
C ILE A 67 -14.50 6.69 3.10
N SER A 68 -14.41 5.41 3.48
CA SER A 68 -15.57 4.55 3.76
C SER A 68 -15.40 3.96 5.16
N THR A 69 -16.37 4.20 6.04
CA THR A 69 -16.39 3.57 7.35
C THR A 69 -16.61 2.06 7.23
N ALA A 70 -16.19 1.32 8.27
CA ALA A 70 -16.37 -0.12 8.32
C ALA A 70 -17.85 -0.50 8.21
N SER A 71 -18.17 -1.33 7.21
CA SER A 71 -19.53 -1.74 6.92
C SER A 71 -19.57 -3.17 6.40
N PHE A 72 -20.59 -3.93 6.79
CA PHE A 72 -20.90 -5.24 6.19
C PHE A 72 -21.46 -5.13 4.76
N LYS A 73 -21.77 -3.89 4.32
CA LYS A 73 -22.27 -3.58 2.99
C LYS A 73 -21.13 -3.03 2.15
N PRO A 74 -20.58 -3.80 1.19
CA PRO A 74 -19.36 -3.42 0.48
C PRO A 74 -19.61 -2.40 -0.65
N GLN A 75 -20.87 -2.02 -0.94
CA GLN A 75 -21.19 -1.18 -2.12
C GLN A 75 -20.39 0.12 -2.14
N ARG A 76 -20.32 0.85 -1.01
CA ARG A 76 -19.57 2.10 -0.93
C ARG A 76 -18.09 1.91 -1.20
N ALA A 77 -17.50 0.84 -0.66
CA ALA A 77 -16.10 0.51 -0.90
C ALA A 77 -15.84 0.14 -2.36
N ILE A 78 -16.71 -0.67 -2.97
CA ILE A 78 -16.61 -1.05 -4.39
C ILE A 78 -16.71 0.19 -5.29
N GLU A 79 -17.65 1.09 -5.02
CA GLU A 79 -17.77 2.37 -5.76
C GLU A 79 -16.49 3.22 -5.64
N LEU A 80 -15.87 3.26 -4.45
CA LEU A 80 -14.58 3.93 -4.28
C LEU A 80 -13.48 3.24 -5.09
N MET A 81 -13.45 1.91 -5.18
CA MET A 81 -12.42 1.21 -5.96
C MET A 81 -12.55 1.46 -7.46
N GLU A 82 -13.77 1.47 -7.99
CA GLU A 82 -14.01 1.85 -9.39
C GLU A 82 -13.55 3.29 -9.67
N ARG A 83 -13.80 4.21 -8.74
CA ARG A 83 -13.26 5.58 -8.84
C ARG A 83 -11.74 5.61 -8.73
N LEU A 84 -11.13 4.75 -7.91
CA LEU A 84 -9.69 4.68 -7.67
C LEU A 84 -8.94 4.18 -8.91
N LYS A 85 -9.50 3.21 -9.64
CA LYS A 85 -8.95 2.70 -10.92
C LYS A 85 -8.76 3.79 -11.96
N GLU A 86 -9.68 4.75 -12.00
CA GLU A 86 -9.67 5.90 -12.90
C GLU A 86 -9.02 7.16 -12.29
N HIS A 87 -8.60 7.10 -11.02
CA HIS A 87 -7.97 8.22 -10.34
C HIS A 87 -6.58 8.50 -10.91
N HIS A 88 -6.23 9.77 -11.06
CA HIS A 88 -4.89 10.23 -11.41
C HIS A 88 -4.30 10.98 -10.22
N PRO A 89 -3.37 10.37 -9.47
CA PRO A 89 -2.70 11.04 -8.37
C PRO A 89 -2.08 12.35 -8.80
N GLN A 90 -2.23 13.37 -7.95
CA GLN A 90 -1.55 14.64 -8.13
C GLN A 90 -0.07 14.49 -7.72
N MET A 91 0.78 15.41 -8.18
CA MET A 91 2.20 15.41 -7.79
C MET A 91 2.34 15.98 -6.38
N VAL A 92 2.01 15.17 -5.37
CA VAL A 92 1.99 15.51 -3.95
C VAL A 92 2.48 14.32 -3.12
N SER A 93 3.19 14.61 -2.02
CA SER A 93 3.79 13.60 -1.14
C SER A 93 2.78 12.82 -0.31
N GLY A 94 3.09 11.56 0.04
CA GLY A 94 2.25 10.72 0.92
C GLY A 94 2.30 11.04 2.42
N GLN A 95 2.43 12.31 2.82
CA GLN A 95 2.64 12.68 4.24
C GLN A 95 1.42 12.42 5.15
N GLY A 96 0.22 12.32 4.57
CA GLY A 96 -1.04 12.10 5.28
C GLY A 96 -1.09 10.79 6.06
N ILE A 97 -0.17 9.85 5.80
CA ILE A 97 -0.01 8.61 6.57
C ILE A 97 0.08 8.85 8.10
N ALA A 98 0.65 9.99 8.51
CA ALA A 98 0.79 10.37 9.92
C ALA A 98 -0.55 10.56 10.65
N ASP A 99 -1.62 10.86 9.92
CA ASP A 99 -2.95 11.14 10.48
C ASP A 99 -3.97 10.03 10.23
N VAL A 100 -3.63 9.00 9.44
CA VAL A 100 -4.57 7.92 9.09
C VAL A 100 -5.12 7.18 10.31
N TRP A 101 -4.31 7.00 11.36
CA TRP A 101 -4.73 6.31 12.59
C TRP A 101 -5.98 6.94 13.24
N ARG A 102 -6.24 8.23 13.00
CA ARG A 102 -7.41 8.97 13.51
C ARG A 102 -8.73 8.51 12.87
N TYR A 103 -8.64 7.91 11.70
CA TYR A 103 -9.78 7.47 10.88
C TYR A 103 -10.04 5.96 11.01
N LEU A 104 -9.20 5.25 11.76
CA LEU A 104 -9.40 3.84 12.09
C LEU A 104 -10.24 3.68 13.36
N PRO A 105 -10.98 2.57 13.50
CA PRO A 105 -11.82 2.34 14.65
C PRO A 105 -10.99 2.13 15.93
N ARG A 106 -11.65 2.25 17.08
CA ARG A 106 -11.01 2.02 18.38
C ARG A 106 -10.68 0.56 18.62
N GLU A 107 -11.50 -0.35 18.10
CA GLU A 107 -11.30 -1.79 18.20
C GLU A 107 -10.13 -2.27 17.34
N ARG A 108 -9.58 -3.44 17.69
CA ARG A 108 -8.51 -4.07 16.91
C ARG A 108 -9.05 -4.48 15.54
N SER A 109 -8.27 -4.19 14.51
CA SER A 109 -8.65 -4.43 13.11
C SER A 109 -7.48 -5.04 12.37
N LEU A 110 -7.77 -5.76 11.30
CA LEU A 110 -6.80 -6.13 10.28
C LEU A 110 -6.73 -4.98 9.27
N VAL A 111 -5.54 -4.45 9.03
CA VAL A 111 -5.35 -3.25 8.22
C VAL A 111 -4.30 -3.54 7.14
N PHE A 112 -4.73 -3.49 5.89
CA PHE A 112 -3.85 -3.56 4.74
C PHE A 112 -3.37 -2.15 4.40
N MET A 113 -2.07 -1.92 4.50
CA MET A 113 -1.46 -0.62 4.19
C MET A 113 -0.80 -0.71 2.83
N ILE A 114 -1.38 -0.06 1.83
CA ILE A 114 -1.00 -0.19 0.42
C ILE A 114 -0.29 1.08 -0.03
N SER A 115 1.00 0.97 -0.33
CA SER A 115 1.86 2.09 -0.74
C SER A 115 3.10 1.53 -1.43
N ASP A 116 3.85 2.38 -2.12
CA ASP A 116 5.23 2.07 -2.50
C ASP A 116 6.26 2.41 -1.41
N PHE A 117 5.81 3.03 -0.31
CA PHE A 117 6.58 3.37 0.88
C PHE A 117 7.85 4.20 0.57
N HIS A 118 7.79 5.10 -0.41
CA HIS A 118 8.93 5.96 -0.76
C HIS A 118 9.14 7.16 0.19
N MET A 119 8.18 7.45 1.06
CA MET A 119 8.28 8.44 2.15
C MET A 119 9.46 8.22 3.11
N PRO A 120 9.98 9.25 3.79
CA PRO A 120 11.09 9.10 4.74
C PRO A 120 10.87 8.02 5.82
N ILE A 121 11.89 7.21 6.11
CA ILE A 121 11.81 6.13 7.12
C ILE A 121 11.35 6.63 8.50
N PRO A 122 11.87 7.75 9.04
CA PRO A 122 11.42 8.24 10.36
C PRO A 122 9.94 8.59 10.38
N GLN A 123 9.39 9.06 9.25
CA GLN A 123 7.98 9.36 9.14
C GLN A 123 7.13 8.09 9.13
N LEU A 124 7.54 7.07 8.36
CA LEU A 124 6.87 5.78 8.35
C LEU A 124 6.90 5.12 9.73
N GLU A 125 8.06 5.13 10.40
CA GLU A 125 8.23 4.59 11.76
C GLU A 125 7.27 5.25 12.76
N ALA A 126 7.18 6.58 12.76
CA ALA A 126 6.26 7.31 13.64
C ALA A 126 4.78 6.96 13.38
N SER A 127 4.41 6.79 12.11
CA SER A 127 3.06 6.37 11.72
C SER A 127 2.74 4.94 12.16
N LEU A 128 3.69 4.00 12.03
CA LEU A 128 3.52 2.61 12.49
C LEU A 128 3.36 2.54 14.01
N ALA A 129 4.07 3.36 14.78
CA ALA A 129 3.92 3.43 16.23
C ALA A 129 2.49 3.80 16.67
N ASN A 130 1.78 4.63 15.90
CA ASN A 130 0.37 4.97 16.17
C ASN A 130 -0.62 3.85 15.80
N LEU A 131 -0.16 2.83 15.07
CA LEU A 131 -0.98 1.78 14.49
C LEU A 131 -0.80 0.41 15.18
N LEU A 132 0.07 0.31 16.19
CA LEU A 132 0.42 -0.94 16.89
C LEU A 132 -0.76 -1.72 17.49
N LYS A 133 -1.90 -1.06 17.75
CA LYS A 133 -3.10 -1.74 18.23
C LYS A 133 -3.76 -2.62 17.16
N HIS A 134 -3.48 -2.37 15.88
CA HIS A 134 -4.03 -3.09 14.74
C HIS A 134 -3.04 -4.14 14.25
N HIS A 135 -3.55 -5.17 13.57
CA HIS A 135 -2.70 -6.05 12.79
C HIS A 135 -2.48 -5.40 11.44
N ILE A 136 -1.26 -4.91 11.18
CA ILE A 136 -0.91 -4.27 9.91
C ILE A 136 -0.30 -5.29 8.96
N VAL A 137 -0.83 -5.34 7.75
CA VAL A 137 -0.25 -6.07 6.61
C VAL A 137 0.25 -5.01 5.62
N PRO A 138 1.56 -4.75 5.55
CA PRO A 138 2.13 -3.83 4.57
C PRO A 138 2.08 -4.47 3.19
N VAL A 139 1.46 -3.80 2.22
CA VAL A 139 1.40 -4.21 0.83
C VAL A 139 2.22 -3.22 0.02
N VAL A 140 3.41 -3.66 -0.39
CA VAL A 140 4.42 -2.84 -1.05
C VAL A 140 4.27 -2.95 -2.57
N LEU A 141 3.90 -1.84 -3.23
CA LEU A 141 3.69 -1.81 -4.69
C LEU A 141 4.91 -1.28 -5.44
N TRP A 142 5.74 -2.19 -5.94
CA TRP A 142 6.96 -1.85 -6.66
C TRP A 142 6.91 -2.40 -8.09
N ASP A 143 7.43 -1.67 -9.06
CA ASP A 143 7.55 -2.13 -10.44
C ASP A 143 9.02 -2.48 -10.75
N ALA A 144 9.27 -3.61 -11.41
CA ALA A 144 10.61 -3.98 -11.87
C ALA A 144 11.19 -2.94 -12.85
N ASP A 145 10.33 -2.23 -13.58
CA ASP A 145 10.71 -1.13 -14.46
C ASP A 145 11.28 0.09 -13.71
N GLU A 146 11.07 0.22 -12.40
CA GLU A 146 11.64 1.33 -11.60
C GLU A 146 13.16 1.27 -11.51
N TYR A 147 13.76 0.07 -11.59
CA TYR A 147 15.18 -0.11 -11.29
C TYR A 147 15.91 -1.13 -12.17
N LYS A 148 15.25 -2.19 -12.67
CA LYS A 148 15.91 -3.24 -13.46
C LYS A 148 16.03 -2.90 -14.94
N ASN A 149 15.00 -2.29 -15.53
CA ASN A 149 14.90 -2.07 -16.98
C ASN A 149 15.38 -0.66 -17.44
N LEU A 150 16.19 0.01 -16.62
CA LEU A 150 16.82 1.29 -17.00
C LEU A 150 17.82 1.09 -18.15
N PRO A 151 17.80 1.94 -19.20
CA PRO A 151 18.74 1.83 -20.31
C PRO A 151 20.18 2.07 -19.84
N GLU A 152 21.14 1.34 -20.41
CA GLU A 152 22.57 1.43 -20.05
C GLU A 152 23.20 2.79 -20.39
N PHE A 153 22.61 3.49 -21.36
CA PHE A 153 23.05 4.79 -21.82
C PHE A 153 21.87 5.57 -22.41
N GLY A 154 21.76 6.86 -22.08
CA GLY A 154 20.75 7.73 -22.67
C GLY A 154 20.48 8.98 -21.85
N ILE A 155 19.59 9.83 -22.37
CA ILE A 155 19.04 10.97 -21.64
C ILE A 155 17.62 10.58 -21.23
N ALA A 156 17.35 10.56 -19.92
CA ALA A 156 16.01 10.36 -19.37
C ALA A 156 15.54 11.65 -18.69
N ALA A 157 14.36 12.14 -19.06
CA ALA A 157 13.69 13.19 -18.30
C ALA A 157 12.91 12.52 -17.17
N LEU A 158 13.36 12.72 -15.93
CA LEU A 158 12.67 12.25 -14.73
C LEU A 158 11.82 13.40 -14.18
N THR A 159 10.53 13.17 -14.01
CA THR A 159 9.67 14.08 -13.25
C THR A 159 9.60 13.56 -11.83
N ASP A 160 9.98 14.38 -10.85
CA ASP A 160 9.78 14.07 -9.45
C ASP A 160 8.28 13.89 -9.20
N PRO A 161 7.83 12.69 -8.77
CA PRO A 161 6.42 12.42 -8.59
C PRO A 161 5.80 13.25 -7.47
N GLU A 162 6.57 13.77 -6.51
CA GLU A 162 6.05 14.49 -5.34
C GLU A 162 5.96 16.00 -5.55
N THR A 163 6.81 16.55 -6.42
CA THR A 163 6.92 18.01 -6.65
C THR A 163 6.62 18.42 -8.08
N GLY A 164 6.67 17.48 -9.03
CA GLY A 164 6.58 17.74 -10.46
C GLY A 164 7.84 18.35 -11.08
N GLU A 165 8.95 18.44 -10.32
CA GLU A 165 10.20 18.98 -10.82
C GLU A 165 10.78 18.07 -11.91
N LYS A 166 11.09 18.64 -13.09
CA LYS A 166 11.70 17.89 -14.20
C LYS A 166 13.21 17.95 -14.11
N ARG A 167 13.85 16.79 -14.04
CA ARG A 167 15.30 16.64 -14.05
C ARG A 167 15.74 15.83 -15.26
N THR A 168 16.72 16.35 -15.98
CA THR A 168 17.34 15.61 -17.09
C THR A 168 18.52 14.80 -16.55
N LEU A 169 18.37 13.47 -16.54
CA LEU A 169 19.41 12.54 -16.13
C LEU A 169 20.15 12.00 -17.35
N PHE A 170 21.46 12.13 -17.35
CA PHE A 170 22.33 11.39 -18.26
C PHE A 170 22.63 10.02 -17.64
N LEU A 171 21.92 8.99 -18.12
CA LEU A 171 22.14 7.62 -17.71
C LEU A 171 23.46 7.12 -18.28
N ARG A 172 24.33 6.68 -17.38
CA ARG A 172 25.58 5.96 -17.65
C ARG A 172 25.60 4.73 -16.76
N LYS A 173 26.34 3.69 -17.15
CA LYS A 173 26.49 2.45 -16.36
C LYS A 173 26.71 2.70 -14.85
N ASN A 174 27.71 3.49 -14.48
CA ASN A 174 28.00 3.80 -13.06
C ASN A 174 26.84 4.50 -12.33
N TYR A 175 26.00 5.25 -13.04
CA TYR A 175 24.83 5.90 -12.46
C TYR A 175 23.65 4.94 -12.34
N ARG A 176 23.46 4.05 -13.32
CA ARG A 176 22.51 2.93 -13.25
C ARG A 176 22.81 2.04 -12.04
N ASP A 177 24.06 1.64 -11.86
CA ASP A 177 24.48 0.80 -10.73
C ASP A 177 24.15 1.48 -9.39
N LYS A 178 24.41 2.79 -9.28
CA LYS A 178 24.02 3.58 -8.09
C LYS A 178 22.52 3.64 -7.85
N ILE A 179 21.71 3.73 -8.90
CA ILE A 179 20.25 3.71 -8.77
C ILE A 179 19.81 2.35 -8.24
N ILE A 180 20.30 1.26 -8.84
CA ILE A 180 19.99 -0.11 -8.40
C ILE A 180 20.40 -0.30 -6.93
N ASP A 181 21.61 0.10 -6.56
CA ASP A 181 22.10 0.00 -5.18
C ASP A 181 21.23 0.81 -4.20
N ALA A 182 20.77 2.00 -4.61
CA ALA A 182 19.89 2.83 -3.80
C ALA A 182 18.51 2.17 -3.60
N PHE A 183 17.95 1.55 -4.64
CA PHE A 183 16.69 0.81 -4.56
C PHE A 183 16.81 -0.44 -3.67
N GLU A 184 17.88 -1.22 -3.80
CA GLU A 184 18.12 -2.39 -2.94
C GLU A 184 18.35 -1.97 -1.48
N THR A 185 19.12 -0.91 -1.25
CA THR A 185 19.30 -0.33 0.09
C THR A 185 17.97 0.10 0.68
N ARG A 186 17.12 0.74 -0.13
CA ARG A 186 15.79 1.18 0.29
C ARG A 186 14.89 -0.01 0.62
N ARG A 187 14.92 -1.07 -0.19
CA ARG A 187 14.16 -2.30 0.01
C ARG A 187 14.50 -2.95 1.34
N LEU A 188 15.79 -3.09 1.62
CA LEU A 188 16.28 -3.64 2.88
C LEU A 188 15.89 -2.77 4.07
N ALA A 189 15.91 -1.45 3.94
CA ALA A 189 15.47 -0.54 4.99
C ALA A 189 13.98 -0.69 5.31
N ILE A 190 13.12 -0.81 4.29
CA ILE A 190 11.68 -1.04 4.44
C ILE A 190 11.42 -2.40 5.11
N ILE A 191 12.05 -3.47 4.63
CA ILE A 191 11.93 -4.81 5.23
C ILE A 191 12.35 -4.76 6.69
N LYS A 192 13.52 -4.17 6.99
CA LYS A 192 14.02 -4.07 8.35
C LYS A 192 13.06 -3.31 9.27
N LEU A 193 12.54 -2.16 8.83
CA LEU A 193 11.60 -1.37 9.60
C LEU A 193 10.33 -2.16 9.92
N PHE A 194 9.71 -2.76 8.91
CA PHE A 194 8.48 -3.52 9.09
C PHE A 194 8.66 -4.76 9.97
N MET A 195 9.78 -5.46 9.83
CA MET A 195 10.12 -6.60 10.69
C MET A 195 10.41 -6.20 12.14
N GLN A 196 10.85 -4.96 12.42
CA GLN A 196 10.99 -4.46 13.80
C GLN A 196 9.65 -4.35 14.53
N PHE A 197 8.55 -4.25 13.79
CA PHE A 197 7.19 -4.18 14.31
C PHE A 197 6.41 -5.51 14.15
N ASP A 198 7.07 -6.60 13.75
CA ASP A 198 6.46 -7.89 13.44
C ASP A 198 5.37 -7.80 12.34
N MET A 199 5.58 -6.92 11.36
CA MET A 199 4.66 -6.66 10.24
C MET A 199 5.31 -7.08 8.92
N PRO A 200 5.49 -8.37 8.60
CA PRO A 200 6.23 -8.79 7.41
C PRO A 200 5.62 -8.17 6.14
N PRO A 201 6.39 -7.46 5.30
CA PRO A 201 5.83 -6.80 4.12
C PRO A 201 5.53 -7.80 3.00
N PHE A 202 4.36 -7.64 2.38
CA PHE A 202 3.94 -8.35 1.17
C PHE A 202 4.29 -7.50 -0.06
N PHE A 203 5.29 -7.94 -0.84
CA PHE A 203 5.69 -7.25 -2.07
C PHE A 203 4.84 -7.72 -3.26
N VAL A 204 4.31 -6.76 -4.01
CA VAL A 204 3.62 -7.00 -5.28
C VAL A 204 4.46 -6.38 -6.39
N GLU A 205 5.02 -7.23 -7.27
CA GLU A 205 5.83 -6.82 -8.41
C GLU A 205 5.05 -6.99 -9.72
N GLY A 206 4.56 -5.89 -10.28
CA GLY A 206 3.89 -5.84 -11.59
C GLY A 206 2.41 -6.26 -11.57
N GLU A 207 2.11 -7.53 -11.38
CA GLU A 207 0.74 -8.07 -11.39
C GLU A 207 0.32 -8.58 -10.02
N PHE A 208 -0.98 -8.49 -9.70
CA PHE A 208 -1.55 -9.00 -8.46
C PHE A 208 -2.37 -10.25 -8.73
N ASP A 209 -2.03 -11.33 -8.00
CA ASP A 209 -2.82 -12.55 -7.89
C ASP A 209 -3.29 -12.72 -6.44
N ALA A 210 -4.58 -13.00 -6.25
CA ALA A 210 -5.17 -13.22 -4.93
C ALA A 210 -4.56 -14.44 -4.20
N ASP A 211 -4.03 -15.41 -4.95
CA ASP A 211 -3.35 -16.58 -4.38
C ASP A 211 -2.07 -16.17 -3.63
N MET A 212 -1.36 -15.14 -4.10
CA MET A 212 -0.16 -14.62 -3.41
C MET A 212 -0.48 -14.06 -2.01
N LEU A 213 -1.63 -13.41 -1.86
CA LEU A 213 -2.09 -12.90 -0.56
C LEU A 213 -2.38 -14.09 0.38
N THR A 214 -3.00 -15.14 -0.16
CA THR A 214 -3.31 -16.36 0.60
C THR A 214 -2.04 -17.04 1.09
N GLU A 215 -1.03 -17.19 0.22
CA GLU A 215 0.30 -17.72 0.60
C GLU A 215 0.98 -16.88 1.68
N TYR A 216 0.92 -15.56 1.58
CA TYR A 216 1.45 -14.65 2.60
C TYR A 216 0.82 -14.92 3.98
N PHE A 217 -0.51 -15.04 4.06
CA PHE A 217 -1.19 -15.35 5.33
C PHE A 217 -0.80 -16.74 5.86
N HIS A 218 -0.60 -17.73 4.99
CA HIS A 218 -0.11 -19.05 5.40
C HIS A 218 1.31 -19.02 5.98
N GLN A 219 2.19 -18.18 5.43
CA GLN A 219 3.59 -18.10 5.87
C GLN A 219 3.77 -17.29 7.16
N PHE A 220 3.01 -16.21 7.32
CA PHE A 220 3.31 -15.19 8.33
C PHE A 220 2.21 -14.95 9.38
N VAL A 221 0.99 -15.41 9.13
CA VAL A 221 -0.16 -15.11 10.00
C VAL A 221 -0.81 -16.37 10.57
N ALA A 222 -0.56 -17.55 9.99
CA ALA A 222 -1.16 -18.82 10.41
C ALA A 222 -0.47 -19.51 11.62
N ALA A 223 0.29 -18.77 12.45
CA ALA A 223 0.94 -19.27 13.67
C ALA A 223 0.29 -18.73 14.95
#